data_AF-D8LZG6-F1
#
_entry.id   AF-D8LZG6-F1
#
_cell.length_a   1.000
_cell.length_b   1.000
_cell.length_c   1.000
_cell.angle_alpha   90.00
_cell.angle_beta   90.00
_cell.angle_gamma   90.00
#
_symmetry.space_group_name_H-M   'P 1'
#
loop_
_entity.id
_entity.type
_entity.pdbx_description
1 polymer ?
#
loop_
_entity_poly.entity_id
_entity_poly.type
_entity_poly.pdbx_seq_one_letter_code
_entity_poly.pdbx_strand_id
1 'polypeptide(L)'
;MMKKGFKRLRMWKMRFFILSGMNLSYWEVGNHNKMRHRAEISPNCRISLETISNHPYSFSVLPSPTDRLYILDGLTQEDRDMWIQCIQVCKFLVQRINSRPTLRGVGSVYDHFSFGPVLGKGRYGIVRLGECNVLLVPRCSLGKPQEIRD
;
A
#
# COMPACT_ATOMS: atom_id res chain seq x y z
N MET A 1 10.54 3.43 15.06
CA MET A 1 10.94 2.06 14.71
C MET A 1 12.45 1.93 14.66
N MET A 2 12.97 0.77 15.05
CA MET A 2 14.37 0.41 14.86
C MET A 2 14.60 0.01 13.41
N LYS A 3 15.77 0.35 12.86
CA LYS A 3 16.13 0.04 11.48
C LYS A 3 17.54 -0.53 11.43
N LYS A 4 17.70 -1.71 10.83
CA LYS A 4 18.99 -2.36 10.61
C LYS A 4 19.81 -1.62 9.55
N GLY A 5 21.11 -1.43 9.78
CA GLY A 5 22.04 -0.85 8.80
C GLY A 5 22.30 -1.78 7.59
N PHE A 6 22.64 -1.20 6.43
CA PHE A 6 22.81 -1.94 5.17
C PHE A 6 24.27 -2.18 4.74
N LYS A 7 25.24 -1.70 5.52
CA LYS A 7 26.68 -1.80 5.22
C LYS A 7 27.44 -2.43 6.39
N ARG A 8 28.79 -2.46 6.32
CA ARG A 8 29.74 -3.11 7.25
C ARG A 8 29.30 -3.21 8.72
N LEU A 9 28.73 -2.15 9.30
CA LEU A 9 28.40 -2.14 10.72
C LEU A 9 27.04 -2.78 11.07
N ARG A 10 26.12 -3.01 10.12
CA ARG A 10 24.77 -3.64 10.26
C ARG A 10 24.01 -3.40 11.60
N MET A 11 24.30 -2.30 12.29
CA MET A 11 23.74 -1.99 13.60
C MET A 11 22.30 -1.54 13.48
N TRP A 12 21.52 -1.87 14.49
CA TRP A 12 20.17 -1.34 14.68
C TRP A 12 20.24 0.09 15.20
N LYS A 13 19.48 0.99 14.58
CA LYS A 13 19.38 2.37 15.03
C LYS A 13 17.93 2.81 15.02
N MET A 14 17.53 3.54 16.06
CA MET A 14 16.22 4.16 16.10
C MET A 14 16.13 5.26 15.04
N ARG A 15 15.02 5.27 14.29
CA ARG A 15 14.74 6.27 13.25
C ARG A 15 13.30 6.72 13.35
N PHE A 16 13.09 8.00 13.05
CA PHE A 16 11.77 8.57 12.90
C PHE A 16 11.32 8.37 11.45
N PHE A 17 10.29 7.56 11.24
CA PHE A 17 9.77 7.25 9.91
C PHE A 17 8.48 8.02 9.66
N ILE A 18 8.28 8.44 8.41
CA ILE A 18 7.02 8.98 7.93
C ILE A 18 6.69 8.28 6.62
N LEU A 19 5.44 7.81 6.51
CA LEU A 19 4.82 7.45 5.25
C LEU A 19 3.87 8.59 4.85
N SER A 20 4.15 9.26 3.73
CA SER A 20 3.33 10.37 3.23
C SER A 20 3.15 10.26 1.71
N GLY A 21 1.88 10.13 1.29
CA GLY A 21 1.54 9.71 -0.06
C GLY A 21 2.22 8.37 -0.38
N MET A 22 2.98 8.33 -1.48
CA MET A 22 3.79 7.17 -1.88
C MET A 22 5.21 7.16 -1.27
N ASN A 23 5.56 8.11 -0.40
CA ASN A 23 6.94 8.28 0.06
C ASN A 23 7.14 7.71 1.45
N LEU A 24 8.06 6.77 1.58
CA LEU A 24 8.56 6.27 2.85
C LEU A 24 9.92 6.91 3.16
N SER A 25 9.92 7.84 4.10
CA SER A 25 11.08 8.65 4.47
C SER A 25 11.46 8.42 5.92
N TYR A 26 12.73 8.66 6.25
CA TYR A 26 13.17 8.61 7.65
C TYR A 26 14.30 9.57 8.01
N TRP A 27 14.32 9.98 9.27
CA TRP A 27 15.21 10.96 9.88
C TRP A 27 15.95 10.38 11.08
N GLU A 28 16.97 11.10 11.55
CA GLU A 28 17.54 10.86 12.87
C GLU A 28 16.57 11.34 13.95
N VAL A 29 16.40 10.54 15.02
CA VAL A 29 15.47 10.89 16.10
C VAL A 29 15.87 12.19 16.79
N GLY A 30 17.16 12.41 17.04
CA GLY A 30 17.64 13.64 17.68
C GLY A 30 17.81 14.83 16.73
N ASN A 31 17.54 14.67 15.44
CA ASN A 31 17.68 15.75 14.46
C ASN A 31 16.70 15.57 13.30
N HIS A 32 15.49 16.10 13.48
CA HIS A 32 14.41 16.06 12.51
C HIS A 32 14.68 16.87 11.23
N ASN A 33 15.72 17.70 11.19
CA ASN A 33 16.13 18.41 9.98
C ASN A 33 17.02 17.55 9.07
N LYS A 34 17.52 16.41 9.57
CA LYS A 34 18.44 15.54 8.82
C LYS A 34 17.74 14.31 8.27
N MET A 35 17.07 14.48 7.13
CA MET A 35 16.53 13.35 6.37
C MET A 35 17.68 12.45 5.94
N ARG A 36 17.56 11.15 6.22
CA ARG A 36 18.60 10.17 5.86
C ARG A 36 18.32 9.50 4.53
N HIS A 37 17.04 9.32 4.20
CA HIS A 37 16.61 8.79 2.90
C HIS A 37 15.10 8.97 2.73
N ARG A 38 14.69 8.98 1.47
CA ARG A 38 13.32 8.91 1.01
C ARG A 38 13.24 7.86 -0.10
N ALA A 39 12.32 6.93 0.05
CA ALA A 39 12.04 5.89 -0.93
C ALA A 39 10.60 6.05 -1.45
N GLU A 40 10.40 5.78 -2.72
CA GLU A 40 9.08 5.76 -3.32
C GLU A 40 8.52 4.33 -3.32
N ILE A 41 7.31 4.15 -2.80
CA ILE A 41 6.59 2.89 -2.82
C ILE A 41 6.12 2.65 -4.25
N SER A 42 6.70 1.65 -4.89
CA SER A 42 6.31 1.20 -6.23
C SER A 42 5.17 0.17 -6.20
N PRO A 43 4.50 -0.09 -7.33
CA PRO A 43 3.56 -1.22 -7.47
C PRO A 43 4.15 -2.58 -7.08
N ASN A 44 5.47 -2.73 -7.25
CA ASN A 44 6.23 -3.95 -6.98
C ASN A 44 6.84 -3.98 -5.57
N CYS A 45 6.42 -3.08 -4.67
CA CYS A 45 6.87 -3.07 -3.29
C CYS A 45 6.64 -4.44 -2.62
N ARG A 46 7.65 -4.95 -1.92
CA ARG A 46 7.59 -6.23 -1.19
C ARG A 46 7.68 -5.97 0.30
N ILE A 47 6.84 -6.67 1.07
CA ILE A 47 6.80 -6.61 2.52
C ILE A 47 6.81 -8.06 3.00
N SER A 48 7.69 -8.39 3.94
CA SER A 48 7.80 -9.73 4.51
C SER A 48 7.93 -9.65 6.03
N LEU A 49 7.31 -10.58 6.75
CA LEU A 49 7.61 -10.78 8.17
C LEU A 49 8.99 -11.43 8.29
N GLU A 50 9.75 -11.01 9.30
CA GLU A 50 11.12 -11.48 9.52
C GLU A 50 11.25 -12.01 10.95
N THR A 51 11.94 -13.14 11.11
CA THR A 51 12.27 -13.69 12.43
C THR A 51 13.72 -13.37 12.75
N ILE A 52 13.97 -12.36 13.58
CA ILE A 52 15.32 -11.93 13.95
C ILE A 52 15.48 -12.00 15.47
N SER A 53 16.57 -12.65 15.91
CA SER A 53 16.91 -12.73 17.34
C SER A 53 17.00 -11.34 17.97
N ASN A 54 16.38 -11.19 19.15
CA ASN A 54 16.23 -9.93 19.91
C ASN A 54 15.44 -8.81 19.21
N HIS A 55 14.75 -9.11 18.10
CA HIS A 55 13.92 -8.17 17.36
C HIS A 55 12.62 -8.87 16.92
N PRO A 56 11.72 -9.20 17.87
CA PRO A 56 10.57 -10.05 17.64
C PRO A 56 9.50 -9.42 16.73
N TYR A 57 9.53 -8.10 16.56
CA TYR A 57 8.57 -7.35 15.76
C TYR A 57 9.19 -6.92 14.43
N SER A 58 10.09 -7.77 13.91
CA SER A 58 10.82 -7.51 12.68
C SER A 58 10.00 -7.75 11.42
N PHE A 59 10.21 -6.89 10.43
CA PHE A 59 9.68 -7.02 9.09
C PHE A 59 10.61 -6.34 8.09
N SER A 60 10.56 -6.78 6.84
CA SER A 60 11.31 -6.17 5.76
C SER A 60 10.42 -5.47 4.75
N VAL A 61 10.93 -4.38 4.18
CA VAL A 61 10.24 -3.58 3.16
C VAL A 61 11.22 -3.27 2.05
N LEU A 62 10.93 -3.72 0.83
CA LEU A 62 11.62 -3.30 -0.38
C LEU A 62 10.70 -2.34 -1.15
N PRO A 63 10.90 -1.02 -1.08
CA PRO A 63 9.97 -0.04 -1.67
C PRO A 63 9.85 -0.17 -3.19
N SER A 64 10.96 -0.41 -3.87
CA SER A 64 11.02 -0.73 -5.30
C SER A 64 12.16 -1.71 -5.58
N PRO A 65 12.15 -2.42 -6.73
CA PRO A 65 13.24 -3.33 -7.11
C PRO A 65 14.63 -2.68 -7.21
N THR A 66 14.68 -1.35 -7.36
CA THR A 66 15.92 -0.58 -7.50
C THR A 66 16.33 0.14 -6.21
N ASP A 67 15.49 0.16 -5.19
CA ASP A 67 15.83 0.71 -3.87
C ASP A 67 16.42 -0.39 -2.96
N ARG A 68 16.91 0.02 -1.80
CA ARG A 68 17.48 -0.89 -0.80
C ARG A 68 16.39 -1.49 0.09
N LEU A 69 16.55 -2.77 0.41
CA LEU A 69 15.72 -3.49 1.38
C LEU A 69 15.85 -2.85 2.76
N TYR A 70 14.75 -2.48 3.38
CA TYR A 70 14.68 -2.10 4.78
C TYR A 70 14.40 -3.30 5.65
N ILE A 71 15.14 -3.43 6.75
CA ILE A 71 14.81 -4.35 7.83
C ILE A 71 14.49 -3.48 9.03
N LEU A 72 13.25 -3.55 9.47
CA LEU A 72 12.63 -2.72 10.48
C LEU A 72 12.17 -3.59 11.62
N ASP A 73 12.10 -3.00 12.80
CA ASP A 73 11.58 -3.65 14.00
C ASP A 73 10.70 -2.62 14.73
N GLY A 74 9.43 -3.01 14.91
CA GLY A 74 8.44 -2.23 15.66
C GLY A 74 8.79 -2.19 17.14
N LEU A 75 8.26 -1.21 17.87
CA LEU A 75 8.40 -1.19 19.34
C LEU A 75 7.49 -2.24 20.01
N THR A 76 6.34 -2.50 19.40
CA THR A 76 5.37 -3.53 19.80
C THR A 76 4.89 -4.30 18.57
N GLN A 77 4.15 -5.39 18.79
CA GLN A 77 3.51 -6.13 17.71
C GLN A 77 2.52 -5.25 16.94
N GLU A 78 1.73 -4.45 17.65
CA GLU A 78 0.74 -3.54 17.08
C GLU A 78 1.39 -2.46 16.23
N ASP A 79 2.54 -1.91 16.66
CA ASP A 79 3.32 -0.95 15.86
C ASP A 79 3.77 -1.59 14.54
N ARG A 80 4.34 -2.81 14.59
CA ARG A 80 4.72 -3.55 13.37
C ARG A 80 3.52 -3.76 12.45
N ASP A 81 2.43 -4.29 12.98
CA ASP A 81 1.26 -4.67 12.18
C ASP A 81 0.58 -3.44 11.56
N MET A 82 0.49 -2.33 12.31
CA MET A 82 0.04 -1.03 11.81
C MET A 82 0.91 -0.55 10.65
N TRP A 83 2.24 -0.55 10.79
CA TRP A 83 3.13 -0.11 9.72
C TRP A 83 3.03 -0.99 8.47
N ILE A 84 2.98 -2.31 8.63
CA ILE A 84 2.77 -3.24 7.51
C ILE A 84 1.46 -2.90 6.80
N GLN A 85 0.37 -2.72 7.54
CA GLN A 85 -0.94 -2.39 6.98
C GLN A 85 -0.92 -1.05 6.23
N CYS A 86 -0.35 0.00 6.81
CA CYS A 86 -0.25 1.31 6.16
C CYS A 86 0.55 1.23 4.84
N ILE A 87 1.66 0.50 4.82
CA ILE A 87 2.49 0.32 3.62
C ILE A 87 1.76 -0.53 2.57
N GLN A 88 1.02 -1.56 2.98
CA GLN A 88 0.18 -2.37 2.09
C GLN A 88 -0.94 -1.54 1.44
N VAL A 89 -1.64 -0.71 2.21
CA VAL A 89 -2.67 0.21 1.70
C VAL A 89 -2.05 1.19 0.70
N CYS A 90 -0.90 1.79 1.04
CA CYS A 90 -0.17 2.66 0.12
C CYS A 90 0.18 1.95 -1.19
N LYS A 91 0.75 0.73 -1.11
CA LYS A 91 1.06 -0.09 -2.29
C LYS A 91 -0.18 -0.33 -3.15
N PHE A 92 -1.30 -0.70 -2.54
CA PHE A 92 -2.56 -0.94 -3.26
C PHE A 92 -3.04 0.32 -3.99
N LEU A 93 -2.99 1.48 -3.35
CA LEU A 93 -3.38 2.75 -3.98
C LEU A 93 -2.44 3.11 -5.15
N VAL A 94 -1.14 2.93 -4.99
CA VAL A 94 -0.16 3.12 -6.07
C VAL A 94 -0.44 2.17 -7.24
N GLN A 95 -0.72 0.89 -6.97
CA GLN A 95 -1.12 -0.07 -8.00
C GLN A 95 -2.39 0.38 -8.74
N ARG A 96 -3.39 0.86 -8.00
CA ARG A 96 -4.66 1.33 -8.58
C ARG A 96 -4.47 2.56 -9.48
N ILE A 97 -3.63 3.51 -9.08
CA ILE A 97 -3.35 4.72 -9.88
C ILE A 97 -2.55 4.36 -11.15
N ASN A 98 -1.64 3.39 -11.06
CA ASN A 98 -0.82 2.94 -12.20
C ASN A 98 -1.55 1.92 -13.11
N SER A 99 -2.64 1.32 -12.62
CA SER A 99 -3.54 0.51 -13.44
C SER A 99 -4.45 1.45 -14.22
N ARG A 100 -4.72 1.14 -15.50
CA ARG A 100 -5.56 2.02 -16.35
C ARG A 100 -6.89 2.35 -15.64
N PRO A 101 -7.35 3.62 -15.68
CA PRO A 101 -8.50 4.07 -14.87
C PRO A 101 -9.84 3.48 -15.32
N THR A 102 -9.92 2.95 -16.54
CA THR A 102 -11.15 2.33 -17.01
C THR A 102 -11.14 0.87 -16.61
N LEU A 103 -12.29 0.40 -16.11
CA LEU A 103 -12.57 -1.01 -15.88
C LEU A 103 -12.13 -1.80 -17.13
N ARG A 104 -10.90 -2.32 -17.11
CA ARG A 104 -10.25 -3.14 -18.14
C ARG A 104 -9.75 -2.48 -19.42
N GLY A 105 -9.54 -1.16 -19.46
CA GLY A 105 -8.87 -0.57 -20.62
C GLY A 105 -9.61 -0.72 -21.96
N VAL A 106 -10.92 -0.99 -21.91
CA VAL A 106 -11.83 -1.03 -23.07
C VAL A 106 -12.98 -0.08 -22.78
N GLY A 107 -13.08 1.00 -23.55
CA GLY A 107 -14.19 1.94 -23.46
C GLY A 107 -14.04 3.06 -22.43
N SER A 108 -14.99 3.98 -22.48
CA SER A 108 -15.20 5.06 -21.52
C SER A 108 -15.86 4.56 -20.24
N VAL A 109 -15.76 5.31 -19.13
CA VAL A 109 -16.50 4.97 -17.89
C VAL A 109 -18.00 4.86 -18.16
N TYR A 110 -18.52 5.63 -19.11
CA TYR A 110 -19.93 5.58 -19.53
C TYR A 110 -20.33 4.23 -20.17
N ASP A 111 -19.39 3.41 -20.63
CA ASP A 111 -19.68 2.13 -21.27
C ASP A 111 -19.97 1.02 -20.26
N HIS A 112 -19.62 1.23 -18.98
CA HIS A 112 -19.78 0.24 -17.91
C HIS A 112 -21.01 0.50 -17.03
N PHE A 113 -21.62 1.68 -17.14
CA PHE A 113 -22.71 2.10 -16.29
C PHE A 113 -23.89 2.61 -17.12
N SER A 114 -25.07 2.13 -16.76
CA SER A 114 -26.32 2.70 -17.23
C SER A 114 -26.73 3.82 -16.26
N PHE A 115 -26.98 5.03 -16.78
CA PHE A 115 -27.37 6.17 -15.95
C PHE A 115 -28.88 6.37 -15.97
N GLY A 116 -29.49 6.19 -14.81
CA GLY A 116 -30.89 6.46 -14.55
C GLY A 116 -31.18 7.94 -14.24
N PRO A 117 -32.25 8.21 -13.48
CA PRO A 117 -32.70 9.57 -13.20
C PRO A 117 -31.69 10.38 -12.38
N VAL A 118 -31.82 11.71 -12.48
CA VAL A 118 -31.07 12.65 -11.64
C VAL A 118 -31.59 12.57 -10.21
N LEU A 119 -30.70 12.26 -9.27
CA LEU A 119 -31.00 12.24 -7.84
C LEU A 119 -30.78 13.60 -7.18
N GLY A 120 -29.90 14.43 -7.74
CA GLY A 120 -29.65 15.78 -7.21
C GLY A 120 -28.65 16.57 -8.05
N LYS A 121 -28.59 17.88 -7.79
CA LYS A 121 -27.61 18.79 -8.39
C LYS A 121 -26.94 19.60 -7.30
N GLY A 122 -25.62 19.74 -7.37
CA GLY A 122 -24.83 20.49 -6.40
C GLY A 122 -23.62 21.17 -7.02
N ARG A 123 -22.77 21.75 -6.15
CA ARG A 123 -21.58 22.54 -6.54
C ARG A 123 -20.64 21.83 -7.52
N TYR A 124 -20.56 20.50 -7.42
CA TYR A 124 -19.64 19.67 -8.20
C TYR A 124 -20.32 18.88 -9.32
N GLY A 125 -21.58 19.22 -9.65
CA GLY A 125 -22.30 18.64 -10.79
C GLY A 125 -23.57 17.89 -10.40
N ILE A 126 -23.98 16.98 -11.28
CA ILE A 126 -25.26 16.26 -11.21
C ILE A 126 -24.99 14.84 -10.70
N VAL A 127 -25.74 14.43 -9.68
CA VAL A 127 -25.74 13.04 -9.19
C VAL A 127 -26.89 12.30 -9.88
N ARG A 128 -26.57 11.15 -10.48
CA ARG A 128 -27.54 10.26 -11.14
C ARG A 128 -27.52 8.88 -10.49
N LEU A 129 -28.65 8.19 -10.54
CA LEU A 129 -28.68 6.76 -10.24
C LEU A 129 -27.83 6.03 -11.29
N GLY A 130 -26.91 5.17 -10.87
CA GLY A 130 -26.04 4.41 -11.77
C GLY A 130 -26.19 2.92 -11.52
N GLU A 131 -26.36 2.14 -12.58
CA GLU A 131 -26.39 0.69 -12.54
C GLU A 131 -25.16 0.12 -13.25
N CYS A 132 -24.45 -0.80 -12.60
CA CYS A 132 -23.27 -1.44 -13.17
C CYS A 132 -23.70 -2.61 -14.06
N ASN A 133 -23.30 -2.60 -15.33
CA ASN A 133 -23.67 -3.65 -16.28
C ASN A 133 -22.79 -4.90 -16.08
N VAL A 134 -23.17 -5.75 -15.13
CA VAL A 134 -22.38 -6.92 -14.68
C VAL A 134 -22.28 -8.03 -15.75
N LEU A 135 -23.11 -8.01 -16.80
CA LEU A 135 -23.10 -9.04 -17.86
C LEU A 135 -21.95 -8.88 -18.87
N LEU A 136 -21.30 -7.72 -18.93
CA LEU A 136 -20.06 -7.49 -19.70
C LEU A 136 -18.80 -7.70 -18.83
N VAL A 137 -18.98 -8.23 -17.62
CA VAL A 137 -17.93 -8.48 -16.65
C VAL A 137 -17.51 -9.95 -16.74
N PRO A 138 -16.37 -10.38 -17.35
CA PRO A 138 -15.85 -11.70 -17.07
C PRO A 138 -15.70 -11.82 -15.56
N ARG A 139 -16.35 -12.84 -15.00
CA ARG A 139 -16.33 -13.13 -13.57
C ARG A 139 -14.86 -13.22 -13.16
N CYS A 140 -14.40 -12.26 -12.35
CA CYS A 140 -13.22 -12.52 -11.56
C CYS A 140 -13.59 -13.64 -10.60
N SER A 141 -12.94 -14.79 -10.74
CA SER A 141 -12.89 -15.83 -9.72
C SER A 141 -12.23 -15.25 -8.47
N LEU A 142 -13.01 -14.53 -7.67
CA LEU A 142 -12.82 -14.53 -6.23
C LEU A 142 -12.77 -16.00 -5.82
N GLY A 143 -11.70 -16.38 -5.12
CA GLY A 143 -11.36 -17.75 -4.78
C GLY A 143 -12.60 -18.53 -4.33
N LYS A 144 -12.70 -19.76 -4.84
CA LYS A 144 -13.72 -20.71 -4.39
C LYS A 144 -13.72 -20.73 -2.85
N PRO A 145 -14.87 -20.57 -2.16
CA PRO A 145 -14.94 -20.94 -0.76
C PRO A 145 -14.56 -22.42 -0.66
N GLN A 146 -13.57 -22.74 0.18
CA GLN A 146 -13.29 -24.12 0.53
C GLN A 146 -14.53 -24.68 1.22
N GLU A 147 -15.11 -25.74 0.64
CA GLU A 147 -16.10 -26.58 1.32
C GLU A 147 -15.46 -27.12 2.61
N ILE A 148 -16.08 -26.80 3.74
CA ILE A 148 -15.86 -27.51 4.99
C ILE A 148 -16.48 -28.88 4.78
N ARG A 149 -15.63 -29.92 4.81
CA ARG A 149 -16.09 -31.31 4.85
C ARG A 149 -16.46 -31.63 6.30
N ASP A 150 -17.67 -32.12 6.50
CA ASP A 150 -18.06 -32.87 7.70
C ASP A 150 -17.33 -34.22 7.73
#